data_AF-A0A9Q0F787-F1
#
_entry.id   AF-A0A9Q0F787-F1
#
_cell.length_a   1.000
_cell.length_b   1.000
_cell.length_c   1.000
_cell.angle_alpha   90.00
_cell.angle_beta   90.00
_cell.angle_gamma   90.00
#
_symmetry.space_group_name_H-M   'P 1'
#
loop_
_entity.id
_entity.type
_entity.pdbx_description
1 polymer ?
#
loop_
_entity_poly.entity_id
_entity_poly.type
_entity_poly.pdbx_seq_one_letter_code
_entity_poly.pdbx_strand_id
1 'polypeptide(L)'
;MASWNSIPLEITYEAFGWIAFISWSISFYPQVILNFRRKSVVGLNFDFVVLNLTKHSSYLIYNASLYFSPAIQEQYYQKYGYGEMIPVAANDVAFSIHAVLLTAFTLFQIVIYERGNQKVSKISIGILSIVWLIAAVCFFVALPSHSWLWLISVFNSIQVFMTLIKYIPQVRVSTLFYPPICYMLPCLVSVFFDLLFMCQHYILYPAKKTGSAKLGKEHLEPAEPLIAPSDDTPQSDNV
;
A
#
# COMPACT_ATOMS: atom_id res chain seq x y z
N MET A 1 29.61 -2.50 -1.40
CA MET A 1 28.18 -2.10 -1.41
C MET A 1 27.40 -3.24 -0.81
N ALA A 2 26.80 -3.04 0.37
CA ALA A 2 26.01 -4.09 1.01
C ALA A 2 24.91 -4.53 0.05
N SER A 3 24.81 -5.84 -0.21
CA SER A 3 23.67 -6.37 -0.95
C SER A 3 22.42 -6.04 -0.14
N TRP A 4 21.43 -5.43 -0.78
CA TRP A 4 20.14 -5.09 -0.18
C TRP A 4 19.39 -6.30 0.42
N ASN A 5 19.86 -7.52 0.13
CA ASN A 5 19.47 -8.79 0.73
C ASN A 5 20.29 -9.18 1.98
N SER A 6 20.93 -8.23 2.66
CA SER A 6 21.65 -8.56 3.88
C SER A 6 20.63 -8.98 4.94
N ILE A 7 20.73 -10.21 5.42
CA ILE A 7 19.89 -10.80 6.48
C ILE A 7 19.61 -9.84 7.65
N PRO A 8 20.59 -9.04 8.13
CA PRO A 8 20.33 -8.07 9.21
C PRO A 8 19.31 -6.99 8.85
N LEU A 9 19.27 -6.53 7.60
CA LEU A 9 18.36 -5.48 7.14
C LEU A 9 16.93 -6.01 7.03
N GLU A 10 16.76 -7.23 6.55
CA GLU A 10 15.47 -7.91 6.46
C GLU A 10 14.88 -8.15 7.87
N ILE A 11 15.68 -8.67 8.80
CA ILE A 11 15.27 -8.86 10.20
C ILE A 11 14.87 -7.52 10.84
N THR A 12 15.65 -6.47 10.58
CA THR A 12 15.37 -5.14 11.11
C THR A 12 14.06 -4.58 10.56
N TYR A 13 13.80 -4.76 9.26
CA TYR A 13 12.57 -4.35 8.60
C TYR A 13 11.35 -5.07 9.18
N GLU A 14 11.39 -6.40 9.28
CA GLU A 14 10.32 -7.19 9.89
C GLU A 14 10.07 -6.77 11.36
N ALA A 15 11.13 -6.61 12.15
CA ALA A 15 11.00 -6.17 13.54
C ALA A 15 10.32 -4.81 13.67
N PHE A 16 10.72 -3.82 12.86
CA PHE A 16 10.06 -2.52 12.85
C PHE A 16 8.61 -2.60 12.37
N GLY A 17 8.31 -3.45 11.38
CA GLY A 17 6.95 -3.69 10.89
C GLY A 17 6.02 -4.23 11.99
N TRP A 18 6.48 -5.22 12.76
CA TRP A 18 5.70 -5.79 13.87
C TRP A 18 5.57 -4.84 15.06
N ILE A 19 6.62 -4.09 15.40
CA ILE A 19 6.55 -3.05 16.44
C ILE A 19 5.53 -1.97 16.04
N ALA A 20 5.56 -1.53 14.77
CA ALA A 20 4.58 -0.60 14.24
C ALA A 20 3.17 -1.18 14.35
N PHE A 21 2.94 -2.42 13.89
CA PHE A 21 1.65 -3.10 14.02
C PHE A 21 1.11 -3.08 15.46
N ILE A 22 1.92 -3.43 16.45
CA ILE A 22 1.51 -3.47 17.86
C ILE A 22 1.17 -2.05 18.36
N SER A 23 2.07 -1.09 18.12
CA SER A 23 1.91 0.30 18.53
C SER A 23 0.61 0.90 17.96
N TRP A 24 0.39 0.69 16.66
CA TRP A 24 -0.83 1.13 15.99
C TRP A 24 -2.07 0.42 16.53
N SER A 25 -2.02 -0.90 16.73
CA SER A 25 -3.16 -1.67 17.24
C SER A 25 -3.63 -1.13 18.59
N ILE A 26 -2.71 -0.85 19.52
CA ILE A 26 -3.02 -0.28 20.85
C ILE A 26 -3.80 1.04 20.73
N SER A 27 -3.52 1.86 19.71
CA SER A 27 -4.19 3.15 19.53
C SER A 27 -5.69 3.06 19.17
N PHE A 28 -6.17 1.93 18.64
CA PHE A 28 -7.58 1.75 18.26
C PHE A 28 -8.48 1.37 19.45
N TYR A 29 -7.93 0.71 20.47
CA TYR A 29 -8.70 0.16 21.58
C TYR A 29 -9.35 1.20 22.52
N PRO A 30 -8.72 2.34 22.86
CA PRO A 30 -9.31 3.31 23.77
C PRO A 30 -10.73 3.74 23.38
N GLN A 31 -10.97 3.98 22.09
CA GLN A 31 -12.30 4.37 21.60
C GLN A 31 -13.32 3.23 21.76
N VAL A 32 -12.92 2.00 21.40
CA VAL A 32 -13.78 0.81 21.51
C VAL A 32 -14.18 0.54 22.96
N ILE A 33 -13.21 0.63 23.87
CA ILE A 33 -13.42 0.46 25.32
C ILE A 33 -14.31 1.58 25.86
N LEU A 34 -14.09 2.82 25.44
CA LEU A 34 -14.90 3.96 25.88
C LEU A 34 -16.37 3.80 25.49
N ASN A 35 -16.63 3.44 24.22
CA ASN A 35 -17.97 3.15 23.73
C ASN A 35 -18.63 2.01 24.54
N PHE A 36 -17.86 0.95 24.82
CA PHE A 36 -18.36 -0.19 25.60
C PHE A 36 -18.70 0.18 27.05
N ARG A 37 -17.88 1.01 27.70
CA ARG A 37 -18.08 1.45 29.10
C ARG A 37 -19.24 2.44 29.24
N ARG A 38 -19.37 3.37 28.29
CA ARG A 38 -20.42 4.40 28.32
C ARG A 38 -21.76 3.91 27.77
N LYS A 39 -21.77 2.81 27.00
CA LYS A 39 -22.95 2.33 26.23
C LYS A 39 -23.56 3.43 25.35
N SER A 40 -22.73 4.38 24.95
CA SER A 40 -23.08 5.56 24.18
C SER A 40 -21.91 5.89 23.26
N VAL A 41 -22.23 6.27 22.03
CA VAL A 41 -21.28 6.75 21.02
C VAL A 41 -21.38 8.27 20.83
N VAL A 42 -22.06 8.97 21.75
CA VAL A 42 -22.19 10.43 21.69
C VAL A 42 -20.82 11.09 21.79
N GLY A 43 -20.49 11.90 20.79
CA GLY A 43 -19.18 12.56 20.64
C GLY A 43 -18.20 11.84 19.70
N LEU A 44 -18.51 10.62 19.27
CA LEU A 44 -17.80 9.96 18.18
C LEU A 44 -18.19 10.59 16.84
N ASN A 45 -17.22 10.88 15.98
CA ASN A 45 -17.49 11.37 14.64
C ASN A 45 -17.79 10.19 13.70
N PHE A 46 -19.05 10.05 13.27
CA PHE A 46 -19.45 8.93 12.40
C PHE A 46 -18.82 9.02 11.00
N ASP A 47 -18.61 10.24 10.48
CA ASP A 47 -17.95 10.44 9.19
C ASP A 47 -16.52 9.90 9.23
N PHE A 48 -15.80 10.15 10.33
CA PHE A 48 -14.46 9.62 10.53
C PHE A 48 -14.46 8.09 10.51
N VAL A 49 -15.43 7.44 11.17
CA VAL A 49 -15.47 5.97 11.23
C VAL A 49 -15.74 5.36 9.84
N VAL A 50 -16.72 5.89 9.09
CA VAL A 50 -17.05 5.35 7.75
C VAL A 50 -15.94 5.62 6.71
N LEU A 51 -15.27 6.77 6.79
CA LEU A 51 -14.13 7.10 5.94
C LEU A 51 -12.91 6.21 6.27
N ASN A 52 -12.63 5.96 7.55
CA ASN A 52 -11.55 5.03 7.94
C ASN A 52 -11.87 3.60 7.51
N LEU A 53 -13.13 3.14 7.60
CA LEU A 53 -13.47 1.81 7.11
C LEU A 53 -13.12 1.67 5.63
N THR A 54 -13.47 2.67 4.81
CA THR A 54 -13.16 2.64 3.37
C THR A 54 -11.66 2.69 3.09
N LYS A 55 -10.92 3.55 3.81
CA LYS A 55 -9.44 3.58 3.75
C LYS A 55 -8.84 2.21 4.07
N HIS A 56 -9.18 1.63 5.22
CA HIS A 56 -8.60 0.38 5.69
C HIS A 56 -9.01 -0.81 4.83
N SER A 57 -10.25 -0.82 4.32
CA SER A 57 -10.72 -1.87 3.40
C SER A 57 -9.96 -1.83 2.07
N SER A 58 -9.74 -0.63 1.51
CA SER A 58 -8.97 -0.48 0.27
C SER A 58 -7.50 -0.88 0.45
N TYR A 59 -6.91 -0.52 1.60
CA TYR A 59 -5.56 -0.94 1.95
C TYR A 59 -5.45 -2.47 2.12
N LEU A 60 -6.43 -3.09 2.78
CA LEU A 60 -6.52 -4.54 2.92
C LEU A 60 -6.62 -5.23 1.56
N ILE A 61 -7.48 -4.74 0.66
CA ILE A 61 -7.61 -5.31 -0.69
C ILE A 61 -6.27 -5.25 -1.41
N TYR A 62 -5.56 -4.12 -1.37
CA TYR A 62 -4.24 -3.99 -1.99
C TYR A 62 -3.23 -4.97 -1.39
N ASN A 63 -3.02 -4.94 -0.06
CA ASN A 63 -2.00 -5.75 0.59
C ASN A 63 -2.31 -7.25 0.46
N ALA A 64 -3.53 -7.68 0.76
CA ALA A 64 -3.89 -9.09 0.69
C ALA A 64 -3.79 -9.62 -0.75
N SER A 65 -4.23 -8.85 -1.75
CA SER A 65 -4.16 -9.28 -3.15
C SER A 65 -2.72 -9.38 -3.65
N LEU A 66 -1.87 -8.39 -3.35
CA LEU A 66 -0.46 -8.39 -3.77
C LEU A 66 0.37 -9.43 -2.99
N TYR A 67 0.03 -9.69 -1.73
CA TYR A 67 0.73 -10.66 -0.89
C TYR A 67 0.37 -12.12 -1.21
N PHE A 68 -0.91 -12.42 -1.46
CA PHE A 68 -1.35 -13.80 -1.64
C PHE A 68 -1.49 -14.26 -3.10
N SER A 69 -1.69 -13.35 -4.08
CA SER A 69 -1.98 -13.74 -5.46
C SER A 69 -0.70 -13.84 -6.31
N PRO A 70 -0.27 -15.04 -6.74
CA PRO A 70 0.91 -15.19 -7.58
C PRO A 70 0.75 -14.49 -8.93
N ALA A 71 -0.48 -14.43 -9.46
CA ALA A 71 -0.76 -13.74 -10.73
C ALA A 71 -0.50 -12.23 -10.66
N ILE A 72 -0.77 -11.61 -9.52
CA ILE A 72 -0.53 -10.17 -9.31
C ILE A 72 0.97 -9.92 -9.09
N GLN A 73 1.64 -10.80 -8.36
CA GLN A 73 3.09 -10.76 -8.16
C GLN A 73 3.84 -10.91 -9.48
N GLU A 74 3.42 -11.84 -10.32
CA GLU A 74 3.99 -12.01 -11.66
C GLU A 74 3.82 -10.76 -12.52
N GLN A 75 2.63 -10.14 -12.52
CA GLN A 75 2.42 -8.85 -13.20
C GLN A 75 3.29 -7.73 -12.63
N TYR A 76 3.58 -7.74 -11.33
CA TYR A 76 4.48 -6.79 -10.69
C TYR A 76 5.91 -6.98 -11.19
N TYR A 77 6.43 -8.21 -11.18
CA TYR A 77 7.77 -8.51 -11.65
C TYR A 77 7.94 -8.25 -13.15
N GLN A 78 6.91 -8.49 -13.96
CA GLN A 78 6.93 -8.14 -15.39
C GLN A 78 7.01 -6.63 -15.61
N LYS A 79 6.40 -5.83 -14.73
CA LYS A 79 6.35 -4.36 -14.84
C LYS A 79 7.60 -3.67 -14.28
N TYR A 80 8.11 -4.15 -13.14
CA TYR A 80 9.19 -3.49 -12.40
C TYR A 80 10.53 -4.25 -12.43
N GLY A 81 10.51 -5.54 -12.78
CA GLY A 81 11.66 -6.43 -12.86
C GLY A 81 11.69 -7.48 -11.75
N TYR A 82 12.18 -8.69 -12.05
CA TYR A 82 12.29 -9.81 -11.09
C TYR A 82 13.32 -9.59 -9.97
N GLY A 83 14.19 -8.58 -10.09
CA GLY A 83 15.15 -8.23 -9.06
C GLY A 83 14.60 -7.30 -7.96
N GLU A 84 13.38 -6.79 -8.15
CA GLU A 84 12.72 -5.88 -7.20
C GLU A 84 11.94 -6.66 -6.14
N MET A 85 11.89 -6.16 -4.91
CA MET A 85 11.08 -6.79 -3.87
C MET A 85 9.62 -6.35 -3.97
N ILE A 86 8.70 -7.25 -3.59
CA ILE A 86 7.28 -6.92 -3.46
C ILE A 86 7.14 -5.95 -2.28
N PRO A 87 6.48 -4.79 -2.46
CA PRO A 87 6.43 -3.73 -1.45
C PRO A 87 5.37 -3.99 -0.37
N VAL A 88 5.08 -5.25 -0.06
CA VAL A 88 4.05 -5.66 0.92
C VAL A 88 4.60 -6.80 1.76
N ALA A 89 4.59 -6.61 3.08
CA ALA A 89 5.02 -7.61 4.04
C ALA A 89 3.83 -8.19 4.84
N ALA A 90 4.08 -9.25 5.60
CA ALA A 90 3.05 -9.93 6.38
C ALA A 90 2.41 -9.01 7.45
N ASN A 91 3.20 -8.12 8.05
CA ASN A 91 2.74 -7.14 9.02
C ASN A 91 1.75 -6.13 8.40
N ASP A 92 1.87 -5.78 7.12
CA ASP A 92 0.95 -4.85 6.44
C ASP A 92 -0.44 -5.48 6.24
N VAL A 93 -0.45 -6.77 5.88
CA VAL A 93 -1.68 -7.57 5.80
C VAL A 93 -2.30 -7.71 7.18
N ALA A 94 -1.52 -8.10 8.20
CA ALA A 94 -2.02 -8.26 9.56
C ALA A 94 -2.62 -6.95 10.11
N PHE A 95 -1.92 -5.83 9.91
CA PHE A 95 -2.39 -4.50 10.32
C PHE A 95 -3.69 -4.10 9.63
N SER A 96 -3.76 -4.28 8.30
CA SER A 96 -4.95 -3.89 7.53
C SER A 96 -6.18 -4.74 7.89
N ILE A 97 -6.01 -6.04 8.12
CA ILE A 97 -7.09 -6.91 8.66
C ILE A 97 -7.56 -6.40 10.01
N HIS A 98 -6.62 -6.18 10.94
CA HIS A 98 -6.93 -5.72 12.29
C HIS A 98 -7.69 -4.38 12.27
N ALA A 99 -7.22 -3.41 11.49
CA ALA A 99 -7.85 -2.10 11.37
C ALA A 99 -9.27 -2.17 10.79
N VAL A 100 -9.51 -3.01 9.77
CA VAL A 100 -10.86 -3.24 9.24
C VAL A 100 -11.77 -3.85 10.30
N LEU A 101 -11.32 -4.88 11.02
CA LEU A 101 -12.11 -5.53 12.07
C LEU A 101 -12.47 -4.58 13.21
N LEU A 102 -11.52 -3.81 13.73
CA LEU A 102 -11.76 -2.86 14.82
C LEU A 102 -12.68 -1.71 14.38
N THR A 103 -12.55 -1.24 13.13
CA THR A 103 -13.42 -0.19 12.60
C THR A 103 -14.83 -0.72 12.34
N ALA A 104 -14.97 -1.96 11.82
CA ALA A 104 -16.26 -2.63 11.66
C ALA A 104 -16.94 -2.87 13.02
N PHE A 105 -16.17 -3.25 14.04
CA PHE A 105 -16.67 -3.37 15.40
C PHE A 105 -17.15 -2.02 15.95
N THR A 106 -16.43 -0.94 15.66
CA THR A 106 -16.86 0.42 16.05
C THR A 106 -18.14 0.84 15.31
N LEU A 107 -18.31 0.48 14.03
CA LEU A 107 -19.56 0.69 13.30
C LEU A 107 -20.73 -0.09 13.90
N PHE A 108 -20.49 -1.34 14.30
CA PHE A 108 -21.46 -2.13 15.03
C PHE A 108 -21.88 -1.46 16.35
N GLN A 109 -20.93 -0.90 17.11
CA GLN A 109 -21.24 -0.09 18.29
C GLN A 109 -22.09 1.14 17.97
N ILE A 110 -21.87 1.82 16.83
CA ILE A 110 -22.68 2.97 16.39
C ILE A 110 -24.13 2.58 16.11
N VAL A 111 -24.37 1.36 15.64
CA VAL A 111 -25.72 0.86 15.34
C VAL A 111 -26.49 0.50 16.62
N ILE A 112 -25.80 -0.02 17.65
CA ILE A 112 -26.43 -0.54 18.87
C ILE A 112 -26.53 0.49 20.00
N TYR A 113 -25.49 1.29 20.21
CA TYR A 113 -25.42 2.21 21.34
C TYR A 113 -26.13 3.54 21.08
N GLU A 114 -26.39 4.27 22.16
CA GLU A 114 -27.04 5.57 22.07
C GLU A 114 -26.17 6.54 21.26
N ARG A 115 -26.74 7.07 20.17
CA ARG A 115 -26.09 7.99 19.23
C ARG A 115 -26.64 9.43 19.27
N GLY A 116 -27.69 9.66 20.08
CA GLY A 116 -28.44 10.91 20.08
C GLY A 116 -28.93 11.29 18.67
N ASN A 117 -28.75 12.55 18.30
CA ASN A 117 -29.12 13.09 16.98
C ASN A 117 -27.98 13.06 15.94
N GLN A 118 -26.84 12.45 16.25
CA GLN A 118 -25.70 12.39 15.33
C GLN A 118 -26.02 11.45 14.15
N LYS A 119 -25.66 11.88 12.94
CA LYS A 119 -25.82 11.13 11.69
C LYS A 119 -24.56 11.28 10.85
N VAL A 120 -24.35 10.33 9.94
CA VAL A 120 -23.32 10.47 8.89
C VAL A 120 -23.72 11.64 7.99
N SER A 121 -22.77 12.54 7.71
CA SER A 121 -22.96 13.68 6.83
C SER A 121 -23.25 13.23 5.40
N LYS A 122 -24.17 13.94 4.75
CA LYS A 122 -24.49 13.72 3.33
C LYS A 122 -23.27 13.87 2.43
N ILE A 123 -22.32 14.73 2.81
CA ILE A 123 -21.06 14.92 2.09
C ILE A 123 -20.21 13.64 2.17
N SER A 124 -20.08 13.07 3.36
CA SER A 124 -19.33 11.81 3.57
C SER A 124 -19.95 10.67 2.78
N ILE A 125 -21.28 10.52 2.82
CA ILE A 125 -22.02 9.52 2.02
C ILE A 125 -21.79 9.74 0.52
N GLY A 126 -21.83 10.99 0.04
CA GLY A 126 -21.55 11.32 -1.36
C GLY A 126 -20.13 10.91 -1.79
N ILE A 127 -19.12 11.26 -0.98
CA ILE A 127 -17.72 10.88 -1.24
C ILE A 127 -17.58 9.35 -1.30
N LEU A 128 -18.13 8.63 -0.31
CA LEU A 128 -18.08 7.17 -0.27
C LEU A 128 -18.75 6.54 -1.49
N SER A 129 -19.92 7.05 -1.86
CA SER A 129 -20.67 6.55 -3.02
C SER A 129 -19.87 6.71 -4.31
N ILE A 130 -19.25 7.89 -4.52
CA ILE A 130 -18.41 8.15 -5.70
C ILE A 130 -17.19 7.23 -5.71
N VAL A 131 -16.50 7.07 -4.58
CA VAL A 131 -15.29 6.26 -4.50
C VAL A 131 -15.57 4.79 -4.78
N TRP A 132 -16.62 4.23 -4.18
CA TRP A 132 -17.00 2.84 -4.42
C TRP A 132 -17.57 2.62 -5.82
N LEU A 133 -18.23 3.62 -6.41
CA LEU A 133 -18.64 3.58 -7.82
C LEU A 133 -17.43 3.53 -8.76
N ILE A 134 -16.42 4.38 -8.54
CA ILE A 134 -15.18 4.36 -9.33
C ILE A 134 -14.48 3.01 -9.18
N ALA A 135 -14.37 2.48 -7.95
CA ALA A 135 -13.78 1.17 -7.70
C ALA A 135 -14.52 0.04 -8.46
N ALA A 136 -15.86 0.08 -8.47
CA ALA A 136 -16.67 -0.88 -9.22
C ALA A 136 -16.43 -0.79 -10.73
N VAL A 137 -16.40 0.43 -11.30
CA VAL A 137 -16.09 0.63 -12.72
C VAL A 137 -14.69 0.10 -13.06
N CYS A 138 -13.68 0.42 -12.24
CA CYS A 138 -12.32 -0.09 -12.42
C CYS A 138 -12.25 -1.61 -12.35
N PHE A 139 -13.04 -2.25 -11.48
CA PHE A 139 -13.13 -3.71 -11.41
C PHE A 139 -13.64 -4.30 -12.71
N PHE A 140 -14.76 -3.79 -13.25
CA PHE A 140 -15.31 -4.27 -14.52
C PHE A 140 -14.39 -4.01 -15.72
N VAL A 141 -13.61 -2.93 -15.72
CA VAL A 141 -12.60 -2.67 -16.74
C VAL A 141 -11.41 -3.64 -16.66
N ALA A 142 -10.99 -4.02 -15.45
CA ALA A 142 -9.86 -4.92 -15.23
C ALA A 142 -10.18 -6.39 -15.53
N LEU A 143 -11.46 -6.79 -15.47
CA LEU A 143 -11.91 -8.16 -15.75
C LEU A 143 -11.48 -8.67 -17.13
N PRO A 144 -11.82 -8.00 -18.27
CA PRO A 144 -11.46 -8.50 -19.60
C PRO A 144 -9.97 -8.35 -19.93
N SER A 145 -9.30 -7.33 -19.39
CA SER A 145 -7.88 -7.07 -19.65
C SER A 145 -6.93 -7.88 -18.78
N HIS A 146 -7.46 -8.60 -17.77
CA HIS A 146 -6.69 -9.29 -16.72
C HIS A 146 -5.63 -8.39 -16.05
N SER A 147 -5.83 -7.07 -16.03
CA SER A 147 -4.88 -6.10 -15.47
C SER A 147 -5.06 -5.94 -13.96
N TRP A 148 -4.84 -7.02 -13.22
CA TRP A 148 -5.05 -7.09 -11.77
C TRP A 148 -4.14 -6.16 -10.98
N LEU A 149 -2.86 -6.04 -11.36
CA LEU A 149 -1.93 -5.12 -10.71
C LEU A 149 -2.39 -3.65 -10.81
N TRP A 150 -2.96 -3.27 -11.96
CA TRP A 150 -3.52 -1.93 -12.14
C TRP A 150 -4.73 -1.72 -11.23
N LEU A 151 -5.64 -2.71 -11.15
CA LEU A 151 -6.81 -2.64 -10.29
C LEU A 151 -6.43 -2.45 -8.82
N ILE A 152 -5.50 -3.25 -8.29
CA ILE A 152 -5.09 -3.11 -6.89
C ILE A 152 -4.36 -1.78 -6.64
N SER A 153 -3.67 -1.24 -7.64
CA SER A 153 -3.06 0.10 -7.55
C SER A 153 -4.12 1.20 -7.41
N VAL A 154 -5.31 1.03 -8.00
CA VAL A 154 -6.46 1.92 -7.76
C VAL A 154 -6.90 1.87 -6.31
N PHE A 155 -7.00 0.68 -5.70
CA PHE A 155 -7.34 0.55 -4.28
C PHE A 155 -6.30 1.20 -3.35
N ASN A 156 -5.00 1.06 -3.65
CA ASN A 156 -3.95 1.78 -2.93
C ASN A 156 -4.12 3.32 -3.07
N SER A 157 -4.45 3.79 -4.27
CA SER A 157 -4.71 5.22 -4.53
C SER A 157 -5.90 5.75 -3.74
N ILE A 158 -6.97 4.95 -3.61
CA ILE A 158 -8.16 5.29 -2.80
C ILE A 158 -7.77 5.50 -1.34
N GLN A 159 -6.96 4.61 -0.76
CA GLN A 159 -6.48 4.76 0.62
C GLN A 159 -5.73 6.08 0.81
N VAL A 160 -4.79 6.40 -0.10
CA VAL A 160 -4.02 7.65 -0.04
C VAL A 160 -4.96 8.85 -0.13
N PHE A 161 -5.91 8.84 -1.07
CA PHE A 161 -6.88 9.91 -1.23
C PHE A 161 -7.80 10.10 -0.02
N MET A 162 -8.30 9.00 0.58
CA MET A 162 -9.08 9.03 1.81
C MET A 162 -8.30 9.64 2.97
N THR A 163 -7.00 9.35 3.02
CA THR A 163 -6.08 9.91 4.01
C THR A 163 -5.94 11.42 3.83
N LEU A 164 -5.82 11.91 2.59
CA LEU A 164 -5.79 13.35 2.29
C LEU A 164 -7.10 14.05 2.67
N ILE A 165 -8.25 13.49 2.30
CA ILE A 165 -9.57 14.04 2.67
C ILE A 165 -9.72 14.16 4.18
N LYS A 166 -9.25 13.15 4.93
CA LYS A 166 -9.30 13.15 6.39
C LYS A 166 -8.44 14.25 7.01
N TYR A 167 -7.24 14.45 6.48
CA TYR A 167 -6.28 15.38 7.08
C TYR A 167 -6.51 16.85 6.72
N ILE A 168 -7.12 17.19 5.58
CA ILE A 168 -7.36 18.58 5.19
C ILE A 168 -8.23 19.35 6.22
N PRO A 169 -9.38 18.83 6.67
CA PRO A 169 -10.15 19.46 7.74
C PRO A 169 -9.40 19.44 9.07
N GLN A 170 -8.67 18.35 9.36
CA GLN A 170 -7.96 18.17 10.63
C GLN A 170 -6.83 19.19 10.82
N VAL A 171 -6.04 19.47 9.77
CA VAL A 171 -5.02 20.52 9.79
C VAL A 171 -5.65 21.89 10.00
N ARG A 172 -6.72 22.20 9.26
CA ARG A 172 -7.41 23.50 9.36
C ARG A 172 -8.01 23.77 10.74
N VAL A 173 -8.59 22.75 11.38
CA VAL A 173 -9.17 22.86 12.74
C VAL A 173 -8.08 22.89 13.82
N SER A 174 -7.01 22.10 13.69
CA SER A 174 -5.86 22.14 14.61
C SER A 174 -5.15 23.49 14.63
N THR A 175 -5.08 24.20 13.50
CA THR A 175 -4.49 25.56 13.47
C THR A 175 -5.38 26.63 14.11
N LEU A 176 -6.69 26.37 14.26
CA LEU A 176 -7.64 27.44 14.57
C LEU A 176 -8.22 27.41 16.01
N PHE A 177 -8.27 26.27 16.73
CA PHE A 177 -9.21 26.23 17.87
C PHE A 177 -8.86 25.53 19.22
N TYR A 178 -7.85 24.65 19.43
CA TYR A 178 -7.71 24.00 20.77
C TYR A 178 -6.32 23.38 21.11
N PRO A 179 -5.89 23.43 22.39
CA PRO A 179 -5.15 22.33 23.02
C PRO A 179 -5.86 21.80 24.31
N PRO A 180 -5.50 20.61 24.88
CA PRO A 180 -4.53 19.61 24.41
C PRO A 180 -4.94 18.11 24.55
N ILE A 181 -4.13 17.23 23.93
CA ILE A 181 -3.86 15.80 24.26
C ILE A 181 -4.81 14.69 23.71
N CYS A 182 -6.10 14.63 24.00
CA CYS A 182 -6.84 13.36 23.82
C CYS A 182 -7.22 12.96 22.38
N TYR A 183 -7.33 13.92 21.45
CA TYR A 183 -7.65 13.63 20.04
C TYR A 183 -6.50 13.94 19.06
N MET A 184 -5.44 14.58 19.56
CA MET A 184 -4.23 14.86 18.77
C MET A 184 -3.24 13.72 18.81
N LEU A 185 -3.21 12.89 19.86
CA LEU A 185 -2.29 11.74 19.91
C LEU A 185 -2.51 10.76 18.74
N PRO A 186 -3.74 10.30 18.42
CA PRO A 186 -3.94 9.39 17.31
C PRO A 186 -3.54 10.03 15.97
N CYS A 187 -3.73 11.34 15.79
CA CYS A 187 -3.41 12.01 14.53
C CYS A 187 -1.95 12.45 14.42
N LEU A 188 -1.27 12.83 15.50
CA LEU A 188 0.18 13.06 15.50
C LEU A 188 0.94 11.76 15.38
N VAL A 189 0.49 10.69 16.05
CA VAL A 189 1.02 9.33 15.87
C VAL A 189 0.75 8.88 14.43
N SER A 190 -0.48 9.00 13.94
CA SER A 190 -0.81 8.63 12.56
C SER A 190 -0.04 9.45 11.52
N VAL A 191 0.18 10.75 11.71
CA VAL A 191 0.97 11.59 10.80
C VAL A 191 2.46 11.29 10.91
N PHE A 192 3.00 11.12 12.12
CA PHE A 192 4.40 10.73 12.31
C PHE A 192 4.69 9.36 11.69
N PHE A 193 3.79 8.40 11.84
CA PHE A 193 3.95 7.06 11.28
C PHE A 193 3.59 6.98 9.79
N ASP A 194 2.58 7.72 9.29
CA ASP A 194 2.31 7.85 7.84
C ASP A 194 3.52 8.53 7.16
N LEU A 195 4.18 9.49 7.82
CA LEU A 195 5.44 10.10 7.37
C LEU A 195 6.60 9.10 7.44
N LEU A 196 6.70 8.26 8.47
CA LEU A 196 7.70 7.18 8.51
C LEU A 196 7.48 6.14 7.41
N PHE A 197 6.23 5.78 7.11
CA PHE A 197 5.88 4.85 6.04
C PHE A 197 6.13 5.47 4.65
N MET A 198 5.80 6.75 4.47
CA MET A 198 6.19 7.51 3.27
C MET A 198 7.71 7.66 3.16
N CYS A 199 8.44 7.86 4.25
CA CYS A 199 9.90 7.91 4.27
C CYS A 199 10.53 6.54 3.95
N GLN A 200 9.99 5.45 4.48
CA GLN A 200 10.41 4.09 4.12
C GLN A 200 10.14 3.79 2.64
N HIS A 201 8.98 4.16 2.12
CA HIS A 201 8.58 3.87 0.74
C HIS A 201 9.24 4.80 -0.30
N TYR A 202 9.49 6.08 0.03
CA TYR A 202 9.96 7.09 -0.93
C TYR A 202 11.37 7.66 -0.67
N ILE A 203 11.87 7.69 0.57
CA ILE A 203 13.22 8.23 0.89
C ILE A 203 14.25 7.12 0.98
N LEU A 204 13.91 5.96 1.55
CA LEU A 204 14.84 4.83 1.68
C LEU A 204 15.01 4.04 0.37
N TYR A 205 14.02 4.09 -0.52
CA TYR A 205 14.05 3.50 -1.87
C TYR A 205 13.69 4.55 -2.94
N PRO A 206 14.64 5.42 -3.37
CA PRO A 206 14.48 6.11 -4.63
C PRO A 206 14.63 5.08 -5.77
N ALA A 207 13.66 5.02 -6.68
CA ALA A 207 13.76 4.25 -7.90
C ALA A 207 15.06 4.62 -8.63
N LYS A 208 16.04 3.71 -8.59
CA LYS A 208 17.34 3.96 -9.15
C LYS A 208 17.18 3.91 -10.67
N LYS A 209 17.18 5.07 -11.33
CA LYS A 209 17.42 5.16 -12.79
C LYS A 209 18.82 4.62 -13.06
N THR A 210 18.95 3.31 -13.19
CA THR A 210 20.22 2.66 -13.52
C THR A 210 20.02 1.92 -14.82
N GLY A 211 20.51 2.51 -15.90
CA GLY A 211 21.04 1.72 -17.01
C GLY A 211 20.16 1.47 -18.24
N SER A 212 19.16 2.28 -18.55
CA SER A 212 18.41 2.15 -19.82
C SER A 212 19.18 2.67 -21.07
N ALA A 213 20.52 2.73 -21.04
CA ALA A 213 21.33 3.25 -22.16
C ALA A 213 22.50 2.36 -22.60
N LYS A 214 22.70 1.16 -22.02
CA LYS A 214 23.80 0.27 -22.46
C LYS A 214 23.39 -1.14 -22.89
N LEU A 215 22.18 -1.62 -22.59
CA LEU A 215 21.72 -2.95 -23.00
C LEU A 215 20.94 -2.96 -24.33
N GLY A 216 21.21 -2.00 -25.22
CA GLY A 216 20.54 -1.87 -26.52
C GLY A 216 21.49 -1.84 -27.72
N LYS A 217 22.79 -2.08 -27.52
CA LYS A 217 23.80 -2.01 -28.58
C LYS A 217 24.57 -3.30 -28.88
N GLU A 218 24.37 -4.37 -28.13
CA GLU A 218 25.07 -5.65 -28.38
C GLU A 218 24.23 -6.70 -29.14
N HIS A 219 22.98 -6.39 -29.52
CA HIS A 219 22.09 -7.35 -30.21
C HIS A 219 21.84 -7.02 -31.69
N LEU A 220 22.79 -6.37 -32.37
CA LEU A 220 22.77 -6.21 -33.82
C LEU A 220 24.21 -6.29 -34.37
N GLU A 221 24.76 -7.50 -34.40
CA GLU A 221 25.82 -7.89 -35.34
C GLU A 221 25.28 -9.13 -36.09
N PRO A 222 25.26 -9.14 -37.44
CA PRO A 222 24.73 -10.28 -38.19
C PRO A 222 25.67 -11.48 -38.08
N ALA A 223 25.11 -12.64 -37.79
CA ALA A 223 25.83 -13.92 -37.79
C ALA A 223 26.42 -14.21 -39.18
N GLU A 224 27.76 -14.29 -39.24
CA GLU A 224 28.50 -14.76 -40.42
C GLU A 224 28.53 -16.31 -40.42
N PRO A 225 28.30 -17.00 -41.55
CA PRO A 225 28.11 -18.44 -41.55
C PRO A 225 29.44 -19.21 -41.47
N LEU A 226 29.50 -20.17 -40.55
CA LEU A 226 30.55 -21.18 -40.42
C LEU A 226 30.56 -22.13 -41.64
N ILE A 227 31.49 -21.93 -42.56
CA ILE A 227 31.95 -22.97 -43.49
C ILE A 227 33.48 -22.95 -43.47
N ALA A 228 34.07 -24.00 -42.89
CA ALA A 228 35.51 -24.25 -42.96
C ALA A 228 35.91 -24.75 -44.35
N PRO A 229 37.13 -24.44 -44.81
CA PRO A 229 37.89 -25.34 -45.65
C PRO A 229 39.14 -25.82 -44.93
N SER A 230 39.33 -27.13 -45.01
CA SER A 230 40.54 -27.89 -44.75
C SER A 230 41.72 -27.38 -45.58
N ASP A 231 42.81 -26.97 -44.94
CA ASP A 231 44.11 -26.80 -45.57
C ASP A 231 44.78 -28.18 -45.76
N ASP A 232 44.44 -28.84 -46.86
CA ASP A 232 45.34 -29.76 -47.54
C ASP A 232 45.84 -29.02 -48.79
N THR A 233 47.12 -28.65 -48.83
CA THR A 233 47.78 -28.33 -50.11
C THR A 233 49.11 -29.08 -50.20
N PRO A 234 49.26 -30.01 -51.15
CA PRO A 234 50.53 -30.61 -51.52
C PRO A 234 51.13 -29.87 -52.73
N GLN A 235 52.42 -29.52 -52.69
CA GLN A 235 53.23 -29.23 -53.88
C GLN A 235 54.67 -28.90 -53.45
N SER A 236 55.74 -29.31 -54.12
CA SER A 236 56.04 -30.36 -55.10
C SER A 236 57.56 -30.31 -55.27
N ASP A 237 58.14 -31.46 -55.57
CA ASP A 237 59.47 -31.74 -56.11
C ASP A 237 60.19 -30.58 -56.81
N ASN A 238 61.51 -30.53 -56.64
CA ASN A 238 62.47 -30.34 -57.73
C ASN A 238 63.86 -30.89 -57.35
N VAL A 239 64.24 -31.94 -58.09
CA VAL A 239 65.54 -32.26 -58.72
C VAL A 239 66.80 -32.25 -57.86
#